data_AF-A0A7Y8AWI0-F1
#
_entry.id   AF-A0A7Y8AWI0-F1
#
_cell.length_a   1.000
_cell.length_b   1.000
_cell.length_c   1.000
_cell.angle_alpha   90.00
_cell.angle_beta   90.00
_cell.angle_gamma   90.00
#
_symmetry.space_group_name_H-M   'P 1'
#
loop_
_entity.id
_entity.type
_entity.pdbx_description
1 polymer ?
#
loop_
_entity_poly.entity_id
_entity_poly.type
_entity_poly.pdbx_seq_one_letter_code
_entity_poly.pdbx_strand_id
1 'polypeptide(L)'
;MSEKTFLIQPLPIERDAAGCWTHPAWPSTDDELIPYAWFTDRGLEVRERNFEDDAPDELQAAWFASGIADCTAWAPTQPAGDGWFLFSIHDTEDGPVCVWVRYVPSLQREVDAMAVGKDFCGACGDGCGSCQVAEESPLVTP
;
A
#
# COMPACT_ATOMS: atom_id res chain seq x y z
N MET A 1 -16.47 -22.80 -3.81
CA MET A 1 -17.02 -21.47 -3.52
C MET A 1 -16.10 -20.50 -4.21
N SER A 2 -16.62 -19.59 -5.05
CA SER A 2 -15.76 -18.61 -5.71
C SER A 2 -15.34 -17.58 -4.68
N GLU A 3 -14.22 -17.83 -4.00
CA GLU A 3 -13.56 -16.79 -3.21
C GLU A 3 -13.16 -15.68 -4.16
N LYS A 4 -13.91 -14.58 -4.08
CA LYS A 4 -13.59 -13.33 -4.72
C LYS A 4 -12.32 -12.83 -4.05
N THR A 5 -11.15 -13.12 -4.61
CA THR A 5 -9.86 -12.61 -4.14
C THR A 5 -9.94 -11.09 -4.10
N PHE A 6 -10.06 -10.52 -2.91
CA PHE A 6 -10.11 -9.08 -2.74
C PHE A 6 -8.71 -8.52 -2.98
N LEU A 7 -8.53 -7.79 -4.08
CA LEU A 7 -7.28 -7.11 -4.38
C LEU A 7 -7.14 -5.89 -3.45
N ILE A 8 -6.14 -5.94 -2.58
CA ILE A 8 -5.74 -4.88 -1.67
C ILE A 8 -5.15 -3.74 -2.48
N GLN A 9 -5.73 -2.55 -2.33
CA GLN A 9 -5.27 -1.36 -3.01
C GLN A 9 -4.27 -0.60 -2.13
N PRO A 10 -3.30 0.11 -2.72
CA PRO A 10 -2.49 1.07 -1.96
C PRO A 10 -3.39 2.16 -1.36
N LEU A 11 -3.11 2.55 -0.12
CA LEU A 11 -3.83 3.60 0.60
C LEU A 11 -2.89 4.75 0.96
N PRO A 12 -3.43 5.98 1.11
CA PRO A 12 -2.66 7.07 1.69
C PRO A 12 -2.18 6.69 3.10
N ILE A 13 -0.90 6.95 3.36
CA ILE A 13 -0.25 6.62 4.62
C ILE A 13 -0.47 7.79 5.59
N GLU A 14 -1.26 7.56 6.64
CA GLU A 14 -1.57 8.55 7.66
C GLU A 14 -0.93 8.12 8.99
N ARG A 15 0.35 8.45 9.16
CA ARG A 15 1.09 8.07 10.37
C ARG A 15 0.51 8.69 11.62
N ASP A 16 0.52 7.92 12.70
CA ASP A 16 0.14 8.36 14.03
C ASP A 16 1.27 9.18 14.70
N ALA A 17 1.06 9.54 15.98
CA ALA A 17 2.01 10.34 16.75
C ALA A 17 3.35 9.64 17.03
N ALA A 18 3.42 8.31 16.88
CA ALA A 18 4.65 7.52 17.00
C ALA A 18 5.31 7.27 15.63
N GLY A 19 4.67 7.71 14.54
CA GLY A 19 5.14 7.47 13.18
C GLY A 19 4.69 6.12 12.61
N CYS A 20 3.85 5.40 13.33
CA CYS A 20 3.34 4.10 12.93
C CYS A 20 2.11 4.24 12.04
N TRP A 21 1.90 3.27 11.16
CA TRP A 21 0.68 3.16 10.35
C TRP A 21 0.53 1.74 9.86
N THR A 22 -0.68 1.18 9.93
CA THR A 22 -0.93 -0.18 9.45
C THR A 22 -2.12 -0.19 8.51
N HIS A 23 -1.94 -0.83 7.36
CA HIS A 23 -3.00 -1.00 6.38
C HIS A 23 -4.18 -1.77 7.02
N PRO A 24 -5.44 -1.32 6.85
CA PRO A 24 -6.61 -1.93 7.51
C PRO A 24 -6.90 -3.38 7.08
N ALA A 25 -6.31 -3.82 5.97
CA ALA A 25 -6.35 -5.23 5.54
C ALA A 25 -5.29 -6.11 6.21
N TRP A 26 -4.43 -5.56 7.09
CA TRP A 26 -3.50 -6.36 7.89
C TRP A 26 -4.31 -7.41 8.66
N PRO A 27 -3.98 -8.70 8.53
CA PRO A 27 -4.70 -9.71 9.28
C PRO A 27 -4.42 -9.44 10.76
N SER A 28 -5.47 -9.21 11.55
CA SER A 28 -5.38 -9.07 13.01
C SER A 28 -4.98 -10.41 13.63
N THR A 29 -3.76 -10.85 13.35
CA THR A 29 -3.11 -11.96 14.01
C THR A 29 -2.53 -11.42 15.31
N ASP A 30 -2.71 -12.14 16.40
CA ASP A 30 -2.18 -11.81 17.75
C ASP A 30 -0.65 -11.88 17.83
N ASP A 31 0.02 -12.04 16.70
CA ASP A 31 1.43 -12.33 16.58
C ASP A 31 2.12 -11.11 15.95
N GLU A 32 3.17 -10.60 16.60
CA GLU A 32 3.98 -9.48 16.12
C GLU A 32 4.81 -9.84 14.86
N LEU A 33 4.68 -11.08 14.39
CA LEU A 33 5.31 -11.57 13.16
C LEU A 33 4.58 -11.14 11.89
N ILE A 34 5.36 -10.77 10.88
CA ILE A 34 4.88 -10.52 9.52
C ILE A 34 4.25 -11.81 8.95
N PRO A 35 2.96 -11.80 8.56
CA PRO A 35 2.23 -12.99 8.12
C PRO A 35 2.52 -13.34 6.65
N TYR A 36 3.77 -13.71 6.33
CA TYR A 36 4.25 -13.99 4.97
C TYR A 36 3.35 -14.93 4.14
N ALA A 37 2.81 -15.97 4.77
CA ALA A 37 1.92 -16.93 4.11
C ALA A 37 0.61 -16.28 3.63
N TRP A 38 0.05 -15.35 4.41
CA TRP A 38 -1.18 -14.63 4.07
C TRP A 38 -0.99 -13.72 2.86
N PHE A 39 0.15 -13.04 2.78
CA PHE A 39 0.52 -12.22 1.62
C PHE A 39 0.75 -13.09 0.38
N THR A 40 1.51 -14.17 0.52
CA THR A 40 1.84 -15.08 -0.59
C THR A 40 0.58 -15.71 -1.20
N ASP A 41 -0.38 -16.13 -0.37
CA ASP A 41 -1.68 -16.66 -0.79
C ASP A 41 -2.51 -15.66 -1.64
N ARG A 42 -2.26 -14.36 -1.45
CA ARG A 42 -2.88 -13.26 -2.20
C ARG A 42 -2.05 -12.77 -3.39
N GLY A 43 -0.94 -13.45 -3.67
CA GLY A 43 0.01 -13.06 -4.72
C GLY A 43 0.71 -11.74 -4.43
N LEU A 44 0.99 -11.46 -3.15
CA LEU A 44 1.80 -10.33 -2.72
C LEU A 44 3.21 -10.80 -2.36
N GLU A 45 4.22 -10.14 -2.91
CA GLU A 45 5.60 -10.23 -2.47
C GLU A 45 5.82 -9.23 -1.32
N VAL A 46 6.55 -9.65 -0.29
CA VAL A 46 6.80 -8.85 0.92
C VAL A 46 8.29 -8.55 1.04
N ARG A 47 8.61 -7.32 1.44
CA ARG A 47 9.96 -6.90 1.82
C ARG A 47 9.90 -6.04 3.07
N GLU A 48 10.69 -6.43 4.07
CA GLU A 48 10.89 -5.63 5.28
C GLU A 48 12.06 -4.66 5.10
N ARG A 49 11.97 -3.54 5.80
CA ARG A 49 13.01 -2.54 5.98
C ARG A 49 13.10 -2.27 7.47
N ASN A 50 14.24 -2.59 8.05
CA ASN A 50 14.52 -2.29 9.45
C ASN A 50 15.06 -0.87 9.54
N PHE A 51 14.62 -0.14 10.55
CA PHE A 51 15.09 1.22 10.80
C PHE A 51 16.61 1.26 11.01
N GLU A 52 17.19 0.28 11.69
CA GLU A 52 18.64 0.19 11.94
C GLU A 52 19.50 0.08 10.66
N ASP A 53 18.95 -0.53 9.61
CA ASP A 53 19.65 -0.75 8.35
C ASP A 53 19.40 0.38 7.34
N ASP A 54 18.32 1.15 7.54
CA ASP A 54 17.77 2.06 6.53
C ASP A 54 17.85 3.54 6.92
N ALA A 55 17.68 3.85 8.21
CA ALA A 55 17.72 5.23 8.67
C ALA A 55 19.16 5.77 8.71
N PRO A 56 19.38 7.08 8.49
CA PRO A 56 20.69 7.70 8.68
C PRO A 56 21.20 7.51 10.10
N ASP A 57 22.51 7.35 10.29
CA ASP A 57 23.14 7.16 11.61
C ASP A 57 22.70 8.21 12.64
N GLU A 58 22.55 9.48 12.22
CA GLU A 58 22.10 10.57 13.09
C GLU A 58 20.68 10.35 13.61
N LEU A 59 19.78 9.83 12.77
CA LEU A 59 18.41 9.54 13.14
C LEU A 59 18.35 8.30 14.03
N GLN A 60 19.15 7.28 13.73
CA GLN A 60 19.28 6.10 14.58
C GLN A 60 19.76 6.49 15.98
N ALA A 61 20.84 7.26 16.08
CA ALA A 61 21.38 7.72 17.36
C ALA A 61 20.37 8.57 18.14
N ALA A 62 19.61 9.43 17.47
CA ALA A 62 18.56 10.23 18.10
C ALA A 62 17.42 9.35 18.67
N TRP A 63 17.02 8.32 17.93
CA TRP A 63 16.00 7.36 18.38
C TRP A 63 16.48 6.57 19.60
N PHE A 64 17.70 6.03 19.56
CA PHE A 64 18.30 5.33 20.71
C PHE A 64 18.47 6.23 21.94
N ALA A 65 18.83 7.51 21.74
CA ALA A 65 19.06 8.45 22.83
C ALA A 65 17.75 8.98 23.45
N SER A 66 16.68 9.10 22.66
CA SER A 66 15.38 9.57 23.14
C SER A 66 14.71 8.52 24.04
N GLY A 67 14.93 7.23 23.75
CA GLY A 67 14.25 6.12 24.42
C GLY A 67 12.74 6.11 24.17
N ILE A 68 12.27 6.84 23.15
CA ILE A 68 10.88 6.93 22.73
C ILE A 68 10.78 6.29 21.35
N ALA A 69 9.79 5.41 21.17
CA ALA A 69 9.45 4.79 19.89
C ALA A 69 8.82 5.79 18.91
N ASP A 70 9.58 6.83 18.52
CA ASP A 70 9.16 7.84 17.55
C ASP A 70 9.91 7.65 16.23
N CYS A 71 9.23 7.10 15.23
CA CYS A 71 9.76 6.91 13.89
C CYS A 71 9.17 7.89 12.88
N THR A 72 8.54 8.97 13.33
CA THR A 72 7.91 9.97 12.44
C THR A 72 8.89 10.59 11.44
N ALA A 73 10.14 10.81 11.85
CA ALA A 73 11.20 11.38 11.01
C ALA A 73 11.82 10.37 10.01
N TRP A 74 11.55 9.07 10.15
CA TRP A 74 12.06 8.05 9.25
C TRP A 74 11.23 7.94 7.98
N ALA A 75 11.87 8.04 6.82
CA ALA A 75 11.26 7.74 5.53
C ALA A 75 11.83 6.40 5.01
N PRO A 76 11.11 5.26 5.18
CA PRO A 76 11.60 3.96 4.75
C PRO A 76 11.96 3.93 3.27
N THR A 77 13.14 3.41 2.93
CA THR A 77 13.56 3.32 1.53
C THR A 77 12.74 2.25 0.81
N GLN A 78 12.13 2.65 -0.31
CA GLN A 78 11.41 1.72 -1.18
C GLN A 78 12.36 0.62 -1.68
N PRO A 79 11.96 -0.68 -1.63
CA PRO A 79 12.75 -1.75 -2.18
C PRO A 79 12.95 -1.63 -3.71
N ALA A 80 13.96 -2.33 -4.24
CA ALA A 80 14.23 -2.30 -5.67
C ALA A 80 13.08 -2.88 -6.51
N GLY A 81 12.76 -2.20 -7.61
CA GLY A 81 11.68 -2.54 -8.54
C GLY A 81 10.43 -1.69 -8.36
N ASP A 82 9.50 -1.83 -9.30
CA ASP A 82 8.26 -1.04 -9.33
C ASP A 82 7.10 -1.77 -8.62
N GLY A 83 6.03 -1.03 -8.33
CA GLY A 83 4.78 -1.57 -7.77
C GLY A 83 4.78 -1.79 -6.26
N TRP A 84 5.85 -1.40 -5.55
CA TRP A 84 5.89 -1.43 -4.09
C TRP A 84 4.99 -0.35 -3.50
N PHE A 85 4.19 -0.75 -2.52
CA PHE A 85 3.46 0.17 -1.65
C PHE A 85 3.67 -0.23 -0.19
N LEU A 86 3.60 0.76 0.69
CA LEU A 86 3.77 0.55 2.11
C LEU A 86 2.53 -0.10 2.69
N PHE A 87 2.72 -1.16 3.47
CA PHE A 87 1.64 -1.93 4.07
C PHE A 87 1.56 -1.76 5.58
N SER A 88 2.70 -1.61 6.25
CA SER A 88 2.73 -1.29 7.67
C SER A 88 4.06 -0.66 8.06
N ILE A 89 4.03 0.27 9.02
CA ILE A 89 5.13 0.69 9.85
C ILE A 89 4.70 0.42 11.28
N HIS A 90 5.47 -0.37 12.00
CA HIS A 90 5.23 -0.68 13.41
C HIS A 90 6.57 -0.76 14.14
N ASP A 91 6.52 -0.44 15.42
CA ASP A 91 7.65 -0.61 16.32
C ASP A 91 7.75 -2.07 16.76
N THR A 92 8.97 -2.59 16.84
CA THR A 92 9.28 -3.93 17.37
C THR A 92 10.31 -3.80 18.49
N GLU A 93 10.62 -4.90 19.19
CA GLU A 93 11.63 -4.88 20.26
C GLU A 93 13.02 -4.47 19.77
N ASP A 94 13.35 -4.77 18.52
CA ASP A 94 14.61 -4.39 17.85
C ASP A 94 14.53 -3.00 17.17
N GLY A 95 13.37 -2.36 17.24
CA GLY A 95 13.11 -1.02 16.70
C GLY A 95 12.08 -1.01 15.57
N PRO A 96 11.88 0.15 14.92
CA PRO A 96 10.84 0.29 13.92
C PRO A 96 11.11 -0.54 12.66
N VAL A 97 10.08 -1.24 12.18
CA VAL A 97 10.10 -2.02 10.94
C VAL A 97 9.04 -1.49 9.99
N CYS A 98 9.39 -1.42 8.71
CA CYS A 98 8.49 -1.07 7.62
C CYS A 98 8.30 -2.28 6.69
N VAL A 99 7.05 -2.63 6.44
CA VAL A 99 6.63 -3.70 5.53
C VAL A 99 6.17 -3.09 4.22
N TRP A 100 6.92 -3.40 3.16
CA TRP A 100 6.56 -3.10 1.78
C TRP A 100 5.97 -4.34 1.13
N VAL A 101 4.93 -4.13 0.33
CA VAL A 101 4.34 -5.20 -0.47
C VAL A 101 4.19 -4.76 -1.92
N ARG A 102 4.26 -5.72 -2.84
CA ARG A 102 3.89 -5.53 -4.25
C ARG A 102 3.14 -6.74 -4.75
N TYR A 103 2.34 -6.57 -5.78
CA TYR A 103 1.76 -7.72 -6.46
C TYR A 103 2.80 -8.45 -7.28
N VAL A 104 2.67 -9.77 -7.34
CA VAL A 104 3.42 -10.56 -8.32
C VAL A 104 3.11 -10.03 -9.73
N PRO A 105 4.06 -10.11 -10.68
CA PRO A 105 3.89 -9.52 -12.02
C PRO A 105 2.62 -9.96 -12.74
N SER A 106 2.11 -11.17 -12.46
CA SER A 106 0.88 -11.70 -13.03
C SER A 106 -0.39 -11.00 -12.55
N LEU A 107 -0.40 -10.41 -11.35
CA LEU A 107 -1.55 -9.72 -10.76
C LEU A 107 -1.41 -8.18 -10.79
N GLN A 108 -0.19 -7.66 -10.93
CA GLN A 108 0.07 -6.21 -10.92
C GLN A 108 -0.77 -5.46 -11.97
N ARG A 109 -0.94 -6.03 -13.16
CA ARG A 109 -1.73 -5.40 -14.24
C ARG A 109 -3.20 -5.20 -13.89
N GLU A 110 -3.80 -6.12 -13.12
CA GLU A 110 -5.19 -6.03 -12.69
C GLU A 110 -5.35 -4.93 -11.64
N VAL A 111 -4.38 -4.84 -10.73
CA VAL A 111 -4.34 -3.82 -9.67
C VAL A 111 -4.12 -2.43 -10.26
N ASP A 112 -3.19 -2.30 -11.20
CA ASP A 112 -2.95 -1.02 -11.91
C ASP A 112 -4.21 -0.56 -12.67
N ALA A 113 -4.94 -1.49 -13.29
CA ALA A 113 -6.19 -1.18 -13.99
C ALA A 113 -7.29 -0.68 -13.03
N MET A 114 -7.36 -1.23 -11.81
CA MET A 114 -8.27 -0.76 -10.76
C MET A 114 -7.85 0.60 -10.19
N ALA A 115 -6.56 0.80 -9.94
CA ALA A 115 -6.00 2.03 -9.37
C ALA A 115 -6.15 3.23 -10.32
N VAL A 116 -6.04 3.01 -11.64
CA VAL A 116 -6.25 4.05 -12.66
C VAL A 116 -7.72 4.48 -12.76
N GLY A 117 -8.64 3.84 -12.02
CA GLY A 117 -10.06 4.22 -12.05
C GLY A 117 -10.59 4.17 -13.48
N LYS A 118 -10.17 3.16 -14.26
CA LYS A 118 -10.63 3.01 -15.63
C LYS A 118 -12.09 2.55 -15.59
N ASP A 119 -12.99 3.51 -15.39
CA ASP A 119 -14.21 3.62 -16.17
C ASP A 119 -13.75 3.64 -17.64
N PHE A 120 -13.42 2.45 -18.15
CA PHE A 120 -13.22 2.26 -19.57
C PHE A 120 -14.63 2.35 -20.15
N CYS A 121 -15.09 3.58 -20.39
CA CYS A 121 -16.06 3.87 -21.42
C CYS A 121 -15.50 3.21 -22.69
N GLY A 122 -15.93 1.98 -22.96
CA GLY A 122 -15.42 1.14 -24.04
C GLY A 122 -15.74 1.66 -25.44
N ALA A 123 -16.05 2.94 -25.58
CA ALA A 123 -16.39 3.59 -26.84
C ALA A 123 -15.19 4.30 -27.50
N CYS A 124 -14.13 4.65 -26.77
CA CYS A 124 -12.99 5.35 -27.37
C CYS A 124 -11.64 4.82 -26.87
N GLY A 125 -10.87 4.25 -27.80
CA GLY A 125 -9.45 3.94 -27.60
C GLY A 125 -8.62 5.21 -27.31
N ASP A 126 -7.36 4.96 -26.94
CA ASP A 126 -6.37 5.91 -26.42
C ASP A 126 -6.46 7.34 -27.02
N GLY A 127 -6.72 8.33 -26.15
CA GLY A 127 -6.68 9.75 -26.49
C GLY A 127 -8.00 10.35 -27.00
N CYS A 128 -8.95 10.61 -26.10
CA CYS A 128 -10.05 11.53 -26.39
C CYS A 128 -10.31 12.47 -25.21
N GLY A 129 -9.70 13.65 -25.26
CA GLY A 129 -9.99 14.78 -24.37
C GLY A 129 -11.32 15.48 -24.68
N SER A 130 -12.35 14.73 -25.09
CA SER A 130 -13.63 15.30 -25.56
C SER A 130 -14.88 14.54 -25.12
N CYS A 131 -14.80 13.70 -24.08
CA CYS A 131 -16.01 13.12 -23.47
C CYS A 131 -16.68 14.16 -22.56
N GLN A 132 -17.29 15.18 -23.17
CA GLN A 132 -18.40 15.85 -22.51
C GLN A 132 -19.50 14.81 -22.36
N VAL A 133 -19.95 14.60 -21.13
CA VAL A 133 -21.18 13.88 -20.81
C VAL A 133 -22.30 14.43 -21.69
N ALA A 134 -22.64 13.71 -22.76
CA ALA A 134 -23.85 13.98 -23.51
C ALA A 134 -25.00 13.44 -22.67
N GLU A 135 -25.46 14.23 -21.71
CA GLU A 135 -26.81 14.06 -21.15
C GLU A 135 -27.82 14.53 -22.20
N GLU A 136 -28.09 13.67 -23.18
CA GLU A 136 -29.34 13.74 -23.93
C GLU A 136 -29.96 12.35 -23.99
N SER A 137 -31.04 12.15 -23.22
CA SER A 137 -32.01 11.08 -23.44
C SER A 137 -33.29 11.31 -22.63
N PRO A 138 -34.44 10.74 -23.04
CA PRO A 138 -35.56 11.52 -23.56
C PRO A 138 -36.86 11.41 -22.73
N LEU A 139 -37.80 12.32 -23.04
CA LEU A 139 -39.26 12.26 -22.92
C LEU A 139 -39.88 11.58 -21.68
N VAL A 140 -40.63 12.38 -20.90
CA VAL A 140 -41.86 11.88 -20.28
C VAL A 140 -43.02 12.87 -20.50
N THR A 141 -44.00 12.40 -21.25
CA THR A 141 -45.36 12.97 -21.39
C THR A 141 -46.20 12.57 -20.16
N PRO A 142 -47.35 13.21 -19.90
CA PRO A 142 -48.58 12.92 -20.64
C PRO A 142 -49.24 14.13 -21.33
#